data_AF-A0A4Y2KXE3-F1
#
_entry.id   AF-A0A4Y2KXE3-F1
#
_cell.length_a   1.000
_cell.length_b   1.000
_cell.length_c   1.000
_cell.angle_alpha   90.00
_cell.angle_beta   90.00
_cell.angle_gamma   90.00
#
_symmetry.space_group_name_H-M   'P 1'
#
loop_
_entity.id
_entity.type
_entity.pdbx_description
1 polymer ?
#
loop_
_entity_poly.entity_id
_entity_poly.type
_entity_poly.pdbx_seq_one_letter_code
_entity_poly.pdbx_strand_id
1 'polypeptide(L)' 'GGEKWKARRKLLTPCFHSDIMKDFQLVFNEHCQKLADYFQGETEKEFTIIDYPVKLSSLDMMCGE' A
#
# COMPACT_ATOMS: atom_id res chain seq x y z
N GLY A 1 -10.19 11.55 -26.83
CA GLY A 1 -9.23 11.51 -25.70
C GLY A 1 -9.91 11.45 -24.35
N GLY A 2 -10.69 12.46 -23.96
CA GLY A 2 -11.19 12.62 -22.58
C GLY A 2 -12.40 11.78 -22.18
N GLU A 3 -13.40 11.60 -23.05
CA GLU A 3 -14.65 10.90 -22.69
C GLU A 3 -14.43 9.45 -22.23
N LYS A 4 -13.50 8.73 -22.88
CA LYS A 4 -13.11 7.36 -22.50
C LYS A 4 -12.47 7.30 -21.11
N TRP A 5 -11.62 8.27 -20.77
CA TRP A 5 -10.99 8.36 -19.45
C TRP A 5 -12.01 8.73 -18.38
N LYS A 6 -12.88 9.70 -18.68
CA LYS A 6 -13.94 10.17 -17.77
C LYS A 6 -14.92 9.05 -17.43
N ALA A 7 -15.38 8.29 -18.42
CA ALA A 7 -16.25 7.13 -18.23
C ALA A 7 -15.61 6.07 -17.32
N ARG A 8 -14.33 5.75 -17.53
CA ARG A 8 -13.61 4.78 -16.70
C ARG A 8 -13.39 5.24 -15.28
N ARG A 9 -12.99 6.50 -15.07
CA ARG A 9 -12.85 7.06 -13.71
C ARG A 9 -14.18 7.01 -12.97
N LYS A 10 -15.29 7.37 -13.63
CA LYS A 10 -16.63 7.29 -13.02
C LYS A 10 -16.95 5.88 -12.51
N LEU A 11 -16.51 4.83 -13.20
CA LEU A 11 -16.67 3.45 -12.76
C LEU A 11 -15.73 3.05 -11.60
N LEU A 12 -14.51 3.59 -11.56
CA LEU A 12 -13.50 3.24 -10.55
C LEU A 12 -13.62 4.05 -9.25
N THR A 13 -14.08 5.30 -9.31
CA THR A 13 -14.19 6.18 -8.13
C THR A 13 -14.94 5.56 -6.94
N PRO A 14 -16.04 4.82 -7.13
CA PRO A 14 -16.71 4.12 -6.02
C PRO A 14 -15.80 3.15 -5.27
N CYS A 15 -14.85 2.49 -5.92
CA CYS A 15 -13.92 1.54 -5.29
C CYS A 15 -12.93 2.22 -4.33
N PHE A 16 -12.80 3.54 -4.39
CA PHE A 16 -11.95 4.36 -3.52
C PHE A 16 -12.80 5.24 -2.59
N HIS A 17 -14.06 4.87 -2.34
CA HIS A 17 -14.86 5.49 -1.30
C HIS A 17 -14.33 5.09 0.08
N SER A 18 -14.39 5.99 1.06
CA SER A 18 -13.80 5.79 2.39
C SER A 18 -14.29 4.52 3.10
N ASP A 19 -15.56 4.18 2.94
CA ASP A 19 -16.13 2.98 3.54
C ASP A 19 -15.54 1.68 2.96
N ILE A 20 -15.27 1.64 1.66
CA ILE A 20 -14.59 0.50 1.02
C ILE A 20 -13.11 0.48 1.43
N MET A 21 -12.46 1.64 1.54
CA MET A 21 -11.06 1.73 1.97
C MET A 21 -10.85 1.23 3.41
N LYS A 22 -11.86 1.35 4.29
CA LYS A 22 -11.79 0.80 5.66
C LYS A 22 -11.63 -0.72 5.67
N ASP A 23 -12.22 -1.42 4.70
CA ASP A 23 -12.10 -2.88 4.61
C ASP A 23 -10.65 -3.32 4.32
N PHE A 24 -9.88 -2.48 3.62
CA PHE A 24 -8.46 -2.71 3.34
C PHE A 24 -7.53 -2.23 4.47
N GLN A 25 -8.05 -1.46 5.43
CA GLN A 25 -7.24 -0.88 6.50
C GLN A 25 -6.58 -1.96 7.36
N LEU A 26 -7.25 -3.09 7.58
CA LEU A 26 -6.70 -4.23 8.33
C LEU A 26 -5.43 -4.76 7.64
N VAL A 27 -5.52 -5.04 6.34
CA VAL A 27 -4.41 -5.54 5.51
C VAL A 27 -3.26 -4.53 5.52
N PHE A 28 -3.56 -3.25 5.28
CA PHE A 28 -2.53 -2.20 5.30
C PHE A 28 -1.81 -2.12 6.65
N ASN A 29 -2.55 -2.18 7.76
CA ASN A 29 -1.96 -2.14 9.10
C ASN A 29 -1.04 -3.35 9.35
N GLU A 30 -1.44 -4.55 8.93
CA GLU A 30 -0.63 -5.76 9.09
C GLU A 30 0.72 -5.64 8.36
N HIS A 31 0.69 -5.24 7.08
CA HIS A 31 1.93 -5.08 6.30
C HIS A 31 2.77 -3.89 6.77
N CYS A 32 2.14 -2.79 7.20
CA CYS A 32 2.84 -1.66 7.80
C CYS A 32 3.57 -2.09 9.08
N GLN A 33 2.95 -2.94 9.90
CA GLN A 33 3.57 -3.44 11.12
C GLN A 33 4.77 -4.34 10.79
N LYS A 34 4.63 -5.26 9.82
CA LYS A 34 5.77 -6.09 9.34
C LYS A 34 6.93 -5.23 8.85
N LEU A 35 6.64 -4.16 8.10
CA LEU A 35 7.67 -3.23 7.62
C LEU A 35 8.31 -2.44 8.77
N ALA A 36 7.52 -2.01 9.76
CA ALA A 36 8.04 -1.34 10.95
C ALA A 36 8.96 -2.24 11.77
N ASP A 37 8.57 -3.51 11.97
CA ASP A 37 9.36 -4.51 12.67
C ASP A 37 10.69 -4.78 11.93
N TYR A 38 10.64 -4.86 10.60
CA TYR A 38 11.85 -4.93 9.77
C TYR A 38 12.77 -3.72 10.02
N PHE A 39 12.24 -2.50 9.94
CA PHE A 39 13.05 -1.29 10.15
C PHE A 39 13.57 -1.16 11.57
N GLN A 40 12.87 -1.69 12.57
CA GLN A 40 13.36 -1.72 13.94
C GLN A 40 14.67 -2.51 14.05
N GLY A 41 14.79 -3.65 13.36
CA GLY A 41 16.04 -4.42 13.28
C GLY A 41 17.13 -3.75 12.44
N GLU A 42 16.77 -2.82 11.56
CA GLU A 42 17.73 -2.06 10.76
C GLU A 42 18.34 -0.88 11.52
N THR A 43 17.77 -0.47 12.66
CA THR A 43 18.26 0.68 13.47
C THR A 43 19.66 0.49 14.05
N GLU A 44 20.14 -0.75 14.14
CA GLU A 44 21.49 -1.07 14.62
C GLU A 44 22.57 -0.87 13.54
N LYS A 45 22.16 -0.62 12.29
CA LYS A 45 23.08 -0.47 11.16
C LYS A 45 23.40 0.99 10.89
N GLU A 46 24.62 1.25 10.41
CA GLU A 46 25.04 2.59 9.97
C GLU A 46 24.25 3.08 8.75
N PHE A 47 23.88 2.14 7.86
CA PHE A 47 23.10 2.42 6.65
C PHE A 47 22.11 1.28 6.37
N THR A 48 20.95 1.67 5.85
CA THR A 48 19.87 0.76 5.48
C THR A 48 19.38 1.08 4.08
N ILE A 49 19.23 0.05 3.25
CA ILE A 49 18.63 0.19 1.92
C ILE A 49 17.13 -0.05 2.04
N ILE A 50 16.33 0.99 1.81
CA ILE A 50 14.88 0.93 1.98
C ILE A 50 14.10 0.58 0.70
N ASP A 51 14.73 0.69 -0.48
CA ASP A 51 14.06 0.60 -1.78
C ASP A 51 13.30 -0.73 -1.97
N TYR A 52 13.98 -1.85 -1.74
CA TYR A 52 13.38 -3.17 -1.89
C TYR A 52 12.32 -3.47 -0.81
N PRO A 53 12.58 -3.29 0.49
CA PRO A 53 11.58 -3.50 1.55
C PRO A 53 10.30 -2.68 1.34
N VAL A 54 10.42 -1.41 0.95
CA VAL A 54 9.27 -0.53 0.71
C VAL A 54 8.49 -0.98 -0.53
N LYS A 55 9.18 -1.34 -1.62
CA LYS A 55 8.52 -1.85 -2.84
C LYS A 55 7.76 -3.14 -2.57
N LEU A 56 8.38 -4.09 -1.86
CA LEU A 56 7.76 -5.35 -1.50
C LEU A 56 6.54 -5.12 -0.62
N SER A 57 6.69 -4.36 0.47
CA SER A 57 5.58 -4.04 1.37
C SER A 57 4.43 -3.33 0.65
N SER A 58 4.72 -2.43 -0.30
CA SER A 58 3.68 -1.77 -1.11
C SER A 58 2.95 -2.75 -2.02
N LEU A 59 3.67 -3.71 -2.60
CA LEU A 59 3.07 -4.77 -3.43
C LEU A 59 2.16 -5.65 -2.58
N ASP A 60 2.64 -6.12 -1.43
CA ASP A 60 1.90 -6.99 -0.52
C ASP A 60 0.59 -6.31 -0.06
N MET A 61 0.65 -5.01 0.30
CA MET A 61 -0.54 -4.22 0.66
C MET A 61 -1.57 -4.14 -0.47
N MET A 62 -1.13 -3.97 -1.71
CA MET A 62 -2.03 -3.83 -2.87
C MET A 62 -2.58 -5.18 -3.36
N CYS A 63 -1.80 -6.24 -3.24
CA CYS A 63 -2.17 -7.60 -3.69
C CYS A 63 -2.89 -8.41 -2.60
N GLY A 64 -2.73 -8.05 -1.32
CA GLY A 64 -3.32 -8.74 -0.18
C GLY A 64 -2.72 -10.13 0.05
N GLU A 65 -1.40 -10.25 -0.03
CA GLU A 65 -0.64 -11.53 0.11
C GLU A 65 -0.18 -11.83 1.54
#